data_AF-A0A933N1N1-F1
#
_entry.id   AF-A0A933N1N1-F1
#
_cell.length_a   1.000
_cell.length_b   1.000
_cell.length_c   1.000
_cell.angle_alpha   90.00
_cell.angle_beta   90.00
_cell.angle_gamma   90.00
#
_symmetry.space_group_name_H-M   'P 1'
#
loop_
_entity.id
_entity.type
_entity.pdbx_description
1 polymer ?
#
loop_
_entity_poly.entity_id
_entity_poly.type
_entity_poly.pdbx_seq_one_letter_code
_entity_poly.pdbx_strand_id
1 'polypeptide(L)'
;MAARGGFAKSDILIGTDFIPYFEAQRPDIILVLSNEAYPEIKGYIAENTLVVLNSNEVTDYDRSLGKIYSFPFSEMAFELGSLQAVNMIALAFIIGKTGIVKKEALREAVKHKYPGEKEIPFNMKALQRGFKLAEE
;
A
#
# COMPACT_ATOMS: atom_id res chain seq x y z
N MET A 1 17.92 -16.13 18.03
CA MET A 1 17.50 -16.50 16.66
C MET A 1 16.26 -15.72 16.30
N ALA A 2 16.38 -14.62 15.54
CA ALA A 2 15.27 -14.01 14.83
C ALA A 2 15.79 -13.64 13.44
N ALA A 3 15.54 -14.54 12.48
CA ALA A 3 15.85 -14.37 11.06
C ALA A 3 14.59 -14.63 10.20
N ARG A 4 13.40 -14.50 10.80
CA ARG A 4 12.10 -14.56 10.13
C ARG A 4 11.35 -13.30 10.51
N GLY A 5 11.00 -12.50 9.51
CA GLY A 5 10.52 -11.11 9.64
C GLY A 5 9.33 -10.97 10.59
N GLY A 6 9.39 -9.94 11.43
CA GLY A 6 8.26 -9.46 12.25
C GLY A 6 7.59 -8.25 11.61
N PHE A 7 6.95 -7.43 12.44
CA PHE A 7 6.40 -6.13 12.05
C PHE A 7 7.44 -5.29 11.29
N ALA A 8 7.06 -4.86 10.08
CA ALA A 8 7.84 -3.95 9.26
C ALA A 8 6.97 -2.74 8.92
N LYS A 9 7.50 -1.54 9.15
CA LYS A 9 6.84 -0.26 8.89
C LYS A 9 7.78 0.63 8.06
N SER A 10 7.20 1.39 7.14
CA SER A 10 7.88 2.41 6.36
C SER A 10 7.01 3.65 6.33
N ASP A 11 7.57 4.80 6.72
CA ASP A 11 6.90 6.10 6.66
C ASP A 11 7.39 6.89 5.44
N ILE A 12 6.45 7.55 4.77
CA ILE A 12 6.73 8.39 3.59
C ILE A 12 6.07 9.74 3.85
N LEU A 13 6.90 10.78 3.96
CA LEU A 13 6.45 12.16 4.12
C LEU A 13 6.61 12.90 2.80
N ILE A 14 5.54 13.50 2.30
CA ILE A 14 5.49 14.20 1.01
C ILE A 14 5.01 15.62 1.25
N GLY A 15 5.75 16.61 0.76
CA GLY A 15 5.43 18.02 0.92
C GLY A 15 6.15 18.86 -0.12
N THR A 16 5.63 20.06 -0.36
CA THR A 16 6.28 21.07 -1.21
C THR A 16 7.36 21.83 -0.47
N ASP A 17 7.27 21.86 0.86
CA ASP A 17 8.20 22.53 1.77
C ASP A 17 9.07 21.51 2.51
N PHE A 18 10.11 22.03 3.19
CA PHE A 18 10.98 21.20 4.02
C PHE A 18 10.22 20.54 5.17
N ILE A 19 10.49 19.24 5.37
CA ILE A 19 9.86 18.43 6.41
C ILE A 19 10.90 18.10 7.49
N PRO A 20 10.84 18.69 8.69
CA PRO A 20 11.82 18.47 9.75
C PRO A 20 11.56 17.21 10.60
N TYR A 21 10.88 16.20 10.04
CA TYR A 21 10.44 14.99 10.75
C TYR A 21 10.80 13.73 9.96
N PHE A 22 11.11 12.66 10.69
CA PHE A 22 11.48 11.37 10.11
C PHE A 22 10.34 10.35 10.11
N GLU A 23 9.30 10.56 10.93
CA GLU A 23 8.19 9.64 11.12
C GLU A 23 6.85 10.33 10.92
N ALA A 24 5.87 9.58 10.41
CA ALA A 24 4.52 10.06 10.21
C ALA A 24 3.75 10.06 11.54
N GLN A 25 3.59 11.25 12.14
CA GLN A 25 2.87 11.41 13.41
C GLN A 25 1.35 11.30 13.24
N ARG A 26 0.81 11.81 12.12
CA ARG A 26 -0.61 11.79 11.77
C ARG A 26 -0.75 11.44 10.29
N PRO A 27 -0.72 10.14 9.93
CA PRO A 27 -0.73 9.74 8.53
C PRO A 27 -2.06 10.06 7.86
N ASP A 28 -2.02 10.67 6.68
CA ASP A 28 -3.19 10.83 5.81
C ASP A 28 -3.62 9.51 5.18
N ILE A 29 -2.66 8.59 4.99
CA ILE A 29 -2.84 7.29 4.35
C ILE A 29 -2.10 6.23 5.18
N ILE A 30 -2.77 5.10 5.45
CA ILE A 30 -2.17 3.93 6.09
C ILE A 30 -2.47 2.70 5.24
N LEU A 31 -1.45 1.88 4.96
CA LEU A 31 -1.58 0.57 4.33
C LEU A 31 -1.20 -0.52 5.35
N VAL A 32 -2.07 -1.51 5.53
CA VAL A 32 -1.86 -2.64 6.42
C VAL A 32 -2.06 -3.93 5.66
N LEU A 33 -1.01 -4.74 5.59
CA LEU A 33 -0.99 -5.96 4.76
C LEU A 33 -1.01 -7.25 5.56
N SER A 34 -0.75 -7.20 6.87
CA SER A 34 -0.73 -8.37 7.75
C SER A 34 -1.42 -8.08 9.09
N ASN A 35 -1.92 -9.13 9.74
CA ASN A 35 -2.61 -9.02 11.03
C ASN A 35 -1.70 -8.48 12.13
N GLU A 36 -0.43 -8.84 12.13
CA GLU A 36 0.54 -8.43 13.14
C GLU A 36 0.80 -6.91 13.11
N ALA A 37 0.55 -6.25 11.96
CA ALA A 37 0.77 -4.82 11.81
C ALA A 37 -0.39 -3.97 12.33
N TYR A 38 -1.64 -4.45 12.25
CA TYR A 38 -2.82 -3.65 12.61
C TYR A 38 -2.79 -3.12 14.06
N PRO A 39 -2.48 -3.94 15.09
CA PRO A 39 -2.43 -3.47 16.47
C PRO A 39 -1.41 -2.34 16.70
N GLU A 40 -0.30 -2.35 15.98
CA GLU A 40 0.77 -1.35 16.08
C GLU A 40 0.39 -0.03 15.41
N ILE A 41 -0.44 -0.07 14.36
CA ILE A 41 -0.79 1.12 13.58
C ILE A 41 -2.12 1.77 13.99
N LYS A 42 -3.01 1.05 14.69
CA LYS A 42 -4.40 1.52 14.89
C LYS A 42 -4.48 2.85 15.66
N GLY A 43 -3.51 3.12 16.53
CA GLY A 43 -3.42 4.36 17.30
C GLY A 43 -3.12 5.61 16.46
N TYR A 44 -2.66 5.44 15.21
CA TYR A 44 -2.39 6.53 14.28
C TYR A 44 -3.57 6.86 13.36
N ILE A 45 -4.63 6.04 13.36
CA ILE A 45 -5.78 6.24 12.48
C ILE A 45 -6.65 7.37 13.03
N ALA A 46 -6.75 8.47 12.27
CA ALA A 46 -7.69 9.55 12.54
C ALA A 46 -8.94 9.42 11.65
N GLU A 47 -10.00 10.17 11.97
CA GLU A 47 -11.29 10.15 11.26
C GLU A 47 -11.15 10.31 9.73
N ASN A 48 -10.19 11.12 9.26
CA ASN A 48 -9.99 11.38 7.83
C ASN A 48 -8.87 10.55 7.20
N THR A 49 -8.16 9.72 7.97
CA THR A 49 -7.10 8.86 7.45
C THR A 49 -7.70 7.84 6.47
N LEU A 50 -7.15 7.73 5.28
CA LEU A 50 -7.47 6.67 4.33
C LEU A 50 -6.74 5.38 4.75
N VAL A 51 -7.49 4.35 5.12
CA VAL A 51 -6.94 3.09 5.62
C VAL A 51 -7.15 1.99 4.58
N VAL A 52 -6.07 1.43 4.06
CA VAL A 52 -6.09 0.34 3.09
C VAL A 52 -5.68 -0.95 3.77
N LEU A 53 -6.53 -1.97 3.70
CA LEU A 53 -6.33 -3.24 4.38
C LEU A 53 -6.31 -4.40 3.38
N ASN A 54 -5.40 -5.35 3.58
CA ASN A 54 -5.46 -6.65 2.92
C ASN A 54 -6.44 -7.57 3.64
N SER A 55 -7.64 -7.74 3.09
CA SER A 55 -8.71 -8.53 3.71
C SER A 55 -8.42 -10.04 3.78
N ASN A 56 -7.44 -10.53 3.02
CA ASN A 56 -6.99 -11.92 3.14
C ASN A 56 -6.27 -12.19 4.47
N GLU A 57 -5.71 -11.15 5.08
CA GLU A 57 -4.98 -11.22 6.35
C GLU A 57 -5.78 -10.47 7.41
N VAL A 58 -5.95 -9.16 7.24
CA VAL A 58 -6.52 -8.23 8.22
C VAL A 58 -8.04 -8.32 8.26
N THR A 59 -8.56 -9.10 9.19
CA THR A 59 -10.00 -9.34 9.36
C THR A 59 -10.58 -8.74 10.65
N ASP A 60 -9.76 -8.63 11.71
CA ASP A 60 -10.12 -8.00 12.97
C ASP A 60 -9.57 -6.57 13.03
N TYR A 61 -10.44 -5.60 12.73
CA TYR A 61 -10.12 -4.18 12.76
C TYR A 61 -11.31 -3.35 13.21
N ASP A 62 -11.02 -2.17 13.74
CA ASP A 62 -12.03 -1.22 14.21
C ASP A 62 -12.62 -0.48 13.01
N ARG A 63 -13.87 -0.80 12.70
CA ARG A 63 -14.59 -0.23 11.55
C ARG A 63 -15.00 1.22 11.73
N SER A 64 -14.85 1.78 12.94
CA SER A 64 -15.16 3.18 13.24
C SER A 64 -13.99 4.14 12.98
N LEU A 65 -12.81 3.62 12.65
CA LEU A 65 -11.60 4.44 12.48
C LEU A 65 -11.27 4.69 11.00
N GLY A 66 -11.30 5.97 10.63
CA GLY A 66 -10.85 6.42 9.30
C GLY A 66 -11.79 6.03 8.16
N LYS A 67 -11.29 6.19 6.93
CA LYS A 67 -11.97 5.82 5.68
C LYS A 67 -11.37 4.51 5.16
N ILE A 68 -12.03 3.41 5.47
CA ILE A 68 -11.49 2.07 5.26
C ILE A 68 -11.80 1.55 3.85
N TYR A 69 -10.76 1.04 3.19
CA TYR A 69 -10.81 0.25 1.97
C TYR A 69 -10.16 -1.11 2.24
N SER A 70 -10.93 -2.18 2.15
CA SER A 70 -10.46 -3.54 2.45
C SER A 70 -10.63 -4.42 1.22
N PHE A 71 -9.53 -4.98 0.72
CA PHE A 71 -9.52 -5.79 -0.51
C PHE A 71 -8.64 -7.02 -0.38
N PRO A 72 -8.93 -8.10 -1.11
CA PRO A 72 -8.16 -9.34 -1.06
C PRO A 72 -6.89 -9.21 -1.91
N PHE A 73 -5.92 -8.41 -1.48
CA PHE A 73 -4.69 -8.15 -2.24
C PHE A 73 -3.84 -9.40 -2.44
N SER A 74 -3.78 -10.31 -1.46
CA SER A 74 -3.05 -11.58 -1.61
C SER A 74 -3.65 -12.44 -2.71
N GLU A 75 -4.97 -12.55 -2.76
CA GLU A 75 -5.68 -13.30 -3.80
C GLU A 75 -5.46 -12.68 -5.18
N MET A 76 -5.67 -11.37 -5.32
CA MET A 76 -5.42 -10.67 -6.59
C MET A 76 -3.97 -10.80 -7.06
N ALA A 77 -3.00 -10.79 -6.15
CA ALA A 77 -1.58 -10.99 -6.47
C ALA A 77 -1.30 -12.44 -6.91
N PHE A 78 -1.92 -13.41 -6.25
CA PHE A 78 -1.82 -14.82 -6.60
C PHE A 78 -2.37 -15.09 -8.01
N GLU A 79 -3.50 -14.49 -8.37
CA GLU A 79 -4.09 -14.56 -9.72
C GLU A 79 -3.16 -14.00 -10.81
N LEU A 80 -2.34 -12.99 -10.47
CA LEU A 80 -1.31 -12.46 -11.37
C LEU A 80 -0.07 -13.35 -11.46
N GLY A 81 0.04 -14.36 -10.62
CA GLY A 81 1.09 -15.39 -10.63
C GLY A 81 2.15 -15.24 -9.55
N SER A 82 2.06 -14.24 -8.65
CA SER A 82 2.99 -14.12 -7.50
C SER A 82 2.48 -13.19 -6.42
N LEU A 83 2.54 -13.65 -5.16
CA LEU A 83 2.24 -12.86 -3.96
C LEU A 83 3.15 -11.62 -3.80
N GLN A 84 4.27 -11.55 -4.52
CA GLN A 84 5.13 -10.35 -4.50
C GLN A 84 4.43 -9.12 -5.09
N ALA A 85 3.33 -9.29 -5.84
CA ALA A 85 2.54 -8.17 -6.38
C ALA A 85 1.64 -7.47 -5.35
N VAL A 86 1.44 -8.01 -4.13
CA VAL A 86 0.52 -7.43 -3.12
C VAL A 86 0.77 -5.94 -2.92
N ASN A 87 2.01 -5.56 -2.60
CA ASN A 87 2.37 -4.17 -2.32
C ASN A 87 2.18 -3.29 -3.56
N MET A 88 2.42 -3.84 -4.75
CA MET A 88 2.33 -3.11 -6.02
C MET A 88 0.87 -2.78 -6.38
N ILE A 89 -0.04 -3.74 -6.17
CA ILE A 89 -1.48 -3.53 -6.36
C ILE A 89 -2.00 -2.52 -5.35
N ALA A 90 -1.66 -2.68 -4.07
CA ALA A 90 -2.09 -1.78 -3.01
C ALA A 90 -1.59 -0.34 -3.20
N LEU A 91 -0.31 -0.18 -3.56
CA LEU A 91 0.29 1.13 -3.86
C LEU A 91 -0.39 1.80 -5.06
N ALA A 92 -0.66 1.05 -6.13
CA ALA A 92 -1.37 1.57 -7.28
C ALA A 92 -2.81 1.97 -6.95
N PHE A 93 -3.51 1.20 -6.11
CA PHE A 93 -4.82 1.57 -5.59
C PHE A 93 -4.76 2.90 -4.83
N ILE A 94 -3.83 3.05 -3.88
CA ILE A 94 -3.66 4.28 -3.10
C ILE A 94 -3.43 5.49 -4.03
N ILE A 95 -2.52 5.35 -4.99
CA ILE A 95 -2.20 6.43 -5.93
C ILE A 95 -3.38 6.74 -6.86
N GLY A 96 -4.06 5.70 -7.34
CA GLY A 96 -5.27 5.86 -8.16
C GLY A 96 -6.40 6.57 -7.41
N LYS A 97 -6.56 6.28 -6.11
CA LYS A 97 -7.64 6.83 -5.29
C LYS A 97 -7.38 8.25 -4.81
N THR A 98 -6.13 8.56 -4.48
CA THR A 98 -5.75 9.83 -3.85
C THR A 98 -5.21 10.85 -4.84
N GLY A 99 -4.62 10.41 -5.96
CA GLY A 99 -3.93 11.30 -6.89
C GLY A 99 -2.69 11.98 -6.29
N ILE A 100 -2.16 11.51 -5.15
CA ILE A 100 -1.03 12.13 -4.43
C ILE A 100 0.22 12.27 -5.31
N VAL A 101 0.39 11.36 -6.26
CA VAL A 101 1.39 11.44 -7.34
C VAL A 101 0.74 11.03 -8.67
N LYS A 102 1.33 11.46 -9.79
CA LYS A 102 0.87 11.07 -11.13
C LYS A 102 1.03 9.56 -11.33
N LYS A 103 0.03 8.88 -11.92
CA LYS A 103 0.08 7.44 -12.24
C LYS A 103 1.31 7.11 -13.12
N GLU A 104 1.68 8.00 -14.03
CA GLU A 104 2.83 7.89 -14.93
C GLU A 104 4.16 7.92 -14.15
N ALA A 105 4.27 8.77 -13.13
CA ALA A 105 5.47 8.85 -12.30
C ALA A 105 5.72 7.52 -11.56
N LEU A 106 4.66 6.86 -11.08
CA LEU A 106 4.77 5.54 -10.47
C LEU A 106 5.24 4.48 -11.48
N ARG A 107 4.68 4.48 -12.71
CA ARG A 107 5.09 3.54 -13.75
C ARG A 107 6.57 3.68 -14.08
N GLU A 108 7.06 4.92 -14.24
CA GLU A 108 8.47 5.17 -14.53
C GLU A 108 9.38 4.78 -13.35
N ALA A 109 8.96 5.08 -12.11
CA ALA A 109 9.71 4.66 -10.91
C ALA A 109 9.85 3.13 -10.83
N VAL A 110 8.79 2.38 -11.15
CA VAL A 110 8.81 0.92 -11.16
C VAL A 110 9.72 0.38 -12.27
N LYS A 111 9.68 0.94 -13.49
CA LYS A 111 10.61 0.53 -14.56
C LYS A 111 12.08 0.78 -14.18
N HIS A 112 12.36 1.90 -13.52
CA HIS A 112 13.70 2.24 -13.07
C HIS A 112 14.17 1.31 -11.93
N LYS A 113 13.27 0.93 -11.03
CA LYS A 113 13.57 0.03 -9.91
C LYS A 113 13.76 -1.42 -10.34
N TYR A 114 12.98 -1.88 -11.32
CA TYR A 114 12.96 -3.26 -11.81
C TYR A 114 13.31 -3.27 -13.31
N PRO A 115 14.60 -3.34 -13.67
CA PRO A 115 15.03 -3.27 -15.07
C PRO A 115 14.84 -4.61 -15.82
N GLY A 116 14.44 -5.69 -15.16
CA GLY A 116 14.31 -7.00 -15.78
C GLY A 116 13.16 -7.08 -16.78
N GLU A 117 13.42 -7.65 -17.96
CA GLU A 117 12.44 -7.78 -19.06
C GLU A 117 11.16 -8.52 -18.65
N LYS A 118 11.22 -9.43 -17.67
CA LYS A 118 10.06 -10.16 -17.14
C LYS A 118 9.39 -9.43 -15.97
N GLU A 119 10.15 -8.68 -15.18
CA GLU A 119 9.66 -7.97 -14.00
C GLU A 119 8.83 -6.75 -14.39
N ILE A 120 9.24 -6.04 -15.44
CA ILE A 120 8.51 -4.88 -15.95
C ILE A 120 7.06 -5.23 -16.31
N PRO A 121 6.77 -6.17 -17.24
CA PRO A 121 5.40 -6.48 -17.63
C PRO A 121 4.58 -7.06 -16.47
N PHE A 122 5.20 -7.83 -15.57
CA PHE A 122 4.54 -8.35 -14.37
C PHE A 122 4.09 -7.20 -13.45
N ASN A 123 5.01 -6.30 -13.09
CA ASN A 123 4.69 -5.16 -12.23
C ASN A 123 3.73 -4.18 -12.90
N MET A 124 3.81 -3.97 -14.22
CA MET A 124 2.84 -3.14 -14.95
C MET A 124 1.41 -3.71 -14.87
N LYS A 125 1.24 -5.04 -14.94
CA LYS A 125 -0.07 -5.68 -14.73
C LYS A 125 -0.58 -5.48 -13.30
N ALA A 126 0.31 -5.62 -12.30
CA ALA A 126 -0.04 -5.37 -10.91
C ALA A 126 -0.48 -3.91 -10.67
N LEU A 127 0.26 -2.95 -11.21
CA LEU A 127 -0.13 -1.53 -11.17
C LEU A 127 -1.49 -1.31 -11.83
N GLN A 128 -1.70 -1.88 -13.02
CA GLN A 128 -2.98 -1.74 -13.73
C GLN A 128 -4.15 -2.30 -12.91
N ARG A 129 -3.97 -3.44 -12.22
CA ARG A 129 -5.01 -4.02 -11.37
C ARG A 129 -5.38 -3.07 -10.22
N GLY A 130 -4.38 -2.51 -9.54
CA GLY A 130 -4.62 -1.56 -8.46
C GLY A 130 -5.27 -0.25 -8.93
N PHE A 131 -4.87 0.28 -10.09
CA PHE A 131 -5.51 1.47 -10.65
C PHE A 131 -6.98 1.26 -11.01
N LYS A 132 -7.34 0.10 -11.58
CA LYS A 132 -8.74 -0.24 -11.86
C LYS A 132 -9.57 -0.33 -10.57
N LEU A 133 -9.02 -0.94 -9.54
CA LEU A 133 -9.66 -1.05 -8.23
C LEU A 133 -9.96 0.32 -7.59
N ALA A 134 -9.19 1.35 -7.92
CA ALA A 134 -9.42 2.70 -7.41
C ALA A 134 -10.59 3.44 -8.10
N GLU A 135 -11.00 2.95 -9.27
CA GLU A 135 -12.11 3.48 -10.08
C GLU A 135 -13.46 2.84 -9.70
N GLU A 136 -13.42 1.73 -8.95
CA GLU A 136 -14.56 1.09 -8.29
C GLU A 136 -14.99 1.85 -7.00
#